data_AF-A0A378FRH2-F1
#
_entry.id   AF-A0A378FRH2-F1
#
_cell.length_a   1.000
_cell.length_b   1.000
_cell.length_c   1.000
_cell.angle_alpha   90.00
_cell.angle_beta   90.00
_cell.angle_gamma   90.00
#
_symmetry.space_group_name_H-M   'P 1'
#
loop_
_entity.id
_entity.type
_entity.pdbx_description
1 polymer ?
#
loop_
_entity_poly.entity_id
_entity_poly.type
_entity_poly.pdbx_seq_one_letter_code
_entity_poly.pdbx_strand_id
1 'polypeptide(L)'
;MATGKIVQVIGAVVDVEFPQDAVPRVYEALEVQNGNEVLVLEVQQQLGGGIVRTIAMGSSDGLRRGLDVKDLEHPIEVPVGKATLGRIMNVLGQPVDMKGDIGEEERWAIHRAAPSYEELSSSQELLETGIKVIDLMCPFAKGGKVGLFGGAGVGKL
;
A
#
# COMPACT_ATOMS: atom_id res chain seq x y z
N MET A 1 3.14 17.34 13.43
CA MET A 1 3.75 17.25 12.09
C MET A 1 5.21 17.61 12.17
N ALA A 2 6.06 16.59 12.23
CA ALA A 2 7.50 16.75 12.10
C ALA A 2 7.86 17.01 10.64
N THR A 3 8.95 17.74 10.40
CA THR A 3 9.52 17.91 9.06
C THR A 3 10.94 17.39 9.07
N GLY A 4 11.22 16.44 8.18
CA GLY A 4 12.54 15.90 7.92
C GLY A 4 13.14 16.45 6.64
N LYS A 5 14.38 16.07 6.35
CA LYS A 5 15.08 16.42 5.11
C LYS A 5 15.62 15.20 4.41
N ILE A 6 15.52 15.15 3.08
CA ILE A 6 16.13 14.06 2.29
C ILE A 6 17.65 14.12 2.43
N VAL A 7 18.27 13.04 2.88
CA VAL A 7 19.74 12.92 2.99
C VAL A 7 20.34 12.08 1.86
N GLN A 8 19.58 11.11 1.32
CA GLN A 8 20.05 10.22 0.27
C GLN A 8 18.90 9.70 -0.60
N VAL A 9 19.18 9.49 -1.89
CA VAL A 9 18.24 8.90 -2.86
C VAL A 9 19.00 7.85 -3.66
N ILE A 10 18.54 6.59 -3.63
CA ILE A 10 19.08 5.46 -4.38
C ILE A 10 17.92 4.76 -5.11
N GLY A 11 17.64 5.17 -6.34
CA GLY A 11 16.44 4.70 -7.05
C GLY A 11 15.19 5.01 -6.21
N ALA A 12 14.31 4.01 -6.02
CA ALA A 12 13.10 4.15 -5.22
C ALA A 12 13.33 4.24 -3.70
N VAL A 13 14.56 4.02 -3.21
CA VAL A 13 14.89 4.09 -1.79
C VAL A 13 15.34 5.50 -1.43
N VAL A 14 14.67 6.14 -0.50
CA VAL A 14 14.95 7.51 -0.05
C VAL A 14 15.19 7.50 1.46
N ASP A 15 16.36 7.97 1.88
CA ASP A 15 16.66 8.14 3.30
C ASP A 15 16.37 9.60 3.69
N VAL A 16 15.61 9.78 4.78
CA VAL A 16 15.13 11.07 5.29
C VAL A 16 15.58 11.21 6.74
N GLU A 17 16.18 12.35 7.08
CA GLU A 17 16.59 12.67 8.44
C GLU A 17 15.53 13.54 9.12
N PHE A 18 15.05 13.07 10.27
CA PHE A 18 14.13 13.79 11.15
C PHE A 18 14.84 14.18 12.46
N PRO A 19 14.33 15.19 13.18
CA PRO A 19 14.71 15.43 14.57
C PRO A 19 14.57 14.15 15.42
N GLN A 20 15.51 13.91 16.34
CA GLN A 20 15.57 12.65 17.10
C GLN A 20 14.36 12.41 18.01
N ASP A 21 13.67 13.47 18.41
CA ASP A 21 12.44 13.46 19.19
C ASP A 21 11.17 13.28 18.35
N ALA A 22 11.30 13.26 17.02
CA ALA A 22 10.19 13.27 16.08
C ALA A 22 10.41 12.31 14.90
N VAL A 23 11.03 11.16 15.17
CA VAL A 23 11.31 10.11 14.17
C VAL A 23 10.02 9.34 13.85
N PRO A 24 9.55 9.35 12.58
CA PRO A 24 8.35 8.62 12.17
C PRO A 24 8.49 7.11 12.38
N ARG A 25 7.38 6.44 12.65
CA ARG A 25 7.32 4.99 12.85
C ARG A 25 7.43 4.25 11.52
N VAL A 26 7.81 2.98 11.61
CA VAL A 26 7.73 2.07 10.45
C VAL A 26 6.28 1.99 9.99
N TYR A 27 6.11 2.04 8.66
CA TYR A 27 4.86 2.11 7.91
C TYR A 27 4.11 3.44 7.91
N GLU A 28 4.61 4.48 8.58
CA GLU A 28 4.05 5.82 8.41
C GLU A 28 4.34 6.38 7.02
N ALA A 29 3.37 7.13 6.50
CA ALA A 29 3.45 7.79 5.21
C ALA A 29 4.06 9.17 5.38
N LEU A 30 5.02 9.50 4.51
CA LEU A 30 5.62 10.80 4.41
C LEU A 30 5.27 11.45 3.08
N GLU A 31 5.22 12.77 3.08
CA GLU A 31 4.91 13.56 1.90
C GLU A 31 6.09 14.47 1.53
N VAL A 32 6.51 14.42 0.27
CA VAL A 32 7.51 15.34 -0.27
C VAL A 32 6.98 16.04 -1.52
N GLN A 33 7.18 17.37 -1.56
CA GLN A 33 6.90 18.16 -2.75
C GLN A 33 8.03 18.00 -3.77
N ASN A 34 7.72 17.46 -4.95
CA ASN A 34 8.66 17.30 -6.06
C ASN A 34 8.20 18.17 -7.25
N GLY A 35 8.59 19.44 -7.25
CA GLY A 35 8.10 20.41 -8.24
C GLY A 35 6.61 20.68 -8.06
N ASN A 36 5.80 20.32 -9.06
CA ASN A 36 4.34 20.48 -9.02
C ASN A 36 3.61 19.23 -8.53
N GLU A 37 4.33 18.13 -8.31
CA GLU A 37 3.75 16.86 -7.89
C GLU A 37 4.04 16.58 -6.42
N VAL A 38 3.11 15.87 -5.78
CA VAL A 38 3.25 15.36 -4.42
C VAL A 38 3.62 13.89 -4.51
N LEU A 39 4.74 13.51 -3.89
CA LEU A 39 5.18 12.13 -3.83
C LEU A 39 5.06 11.62 -2.40
N VAL A 40 4.46 10.43 -2.26
CA VAL A 40 4.34 9.72 -0.98
C VAL A 40 5.51 8.75 -0.83
N LEU A 41 6.13 8.76 0.34
CA LEU A 41 7.15 7.81 0.76
C LEU A 41 6.62 6.98 1.93
N GLU A 42 6.86 5.67 1.96
CA GLU A 42 6.51 4.82 3.10
C GLU A 42 7.77 4.46 3.89
N VAL A 43 7.78 4.72 5.20
CA VAL A 43 8.89 4.36 6.08
C VAL A 43 8.99 2.84 6.22
N GLN A 44 10.14 2.27 5.88
CA GLN A 44 10.40 0.83 6.00
C GLN A 44 11.30 0.48 7.19
N GLN A 45 12.20 1.39 7.56
CA GLN A 45 13.19 1.11 8.59
C GLN A 45 13.68 2.40 9.26
N GLN A 46 13.97 2.33 10.56
CA GLN A 46 14.71 3.37 11.27
C GLN A 46 16.19 2.95 11.32
N LEU A 47 17.08 3.76 10.74
CA LEU A 47 18.51 3.45 10.65
C LEU A 47 19.31 3.95 11.88
N GLY A 48 18.71 4.83 12.68
CA GLY A 48 19.34 5.49 13.83
C GLY A 48 19.79 6.92 13.51
N GLY A 49 20.11 7.69 14.56
CA GLY A 49 20.54 9.09 14.40
C GLY A 49 19.47 10.03 13.85
N GLY A 50 18.18 9.65 13.89
CA GLY A 50 17.08 10.41 13.29
C GLY A 50 16.80 10.04 11.82
N ILE A 51 17.58 9.13 11.22
CA ILE A 51 17.41 8.74 9.82
C ILE A 51 16.41 7.59 9.69
N VAL A 52 15.44 7.77 8.81
CA VAL A 52 14.50 6.74 8.37
C VAL A 52 14.74 6.40 6.90
N ARG A 53 14.68 5.12 6.57
CA ARG A 53 14.70 4.61 5.20
C ARG A 53 13.29 4.42 4.72
N THR A 54 13.00 4.99 3.56
CA THR A 54 11.66 4.97 2.96
C THR A 54 11.70 4.40 1.55
N ILE A 55 10.55 3.96 1.06
CA ILE A 55 10.33 3.58 -0.33
C ILE A 55 9.36 4.57 -0.95
N ALA A 56 9.71 5.12 -2.11
CA ALA A 56 8.85 5.99 -2.90
C ALA A 56 7.70 5.20 -3.55
N MET A 57 6.46 5.68 -3.39
CA MET A 57 5.25 5.09 -4.00
C MET A 57 5.00 5.61 -5.43
N GLY A 58 6.05 6.10 -6.09
CA GLY A 58 6.02 6.72 -7.42
C GLY A 58 7.44 6.93 -7.94
N SER A 59 7.60 7.72 -9.01
CA SER A 59 8.94 8.02 -9.52
C SER A 59 9.72 8.91 -8.55
N SER A 60 10.95 8.50 -8.25
CA SER A 60 11.93 9.29 -7.48
C SER A 60 12.68 10.31 -8.34
N ASP A 61 12.38 10.38 -9.64
CA ASP A 61 13.05 11.30 -10.56
C ASP A 61 12.81 12.76 -10.14
N GLY A 62 13.87 13.55 -10.14
CA GLY A 62 13.80 14.96 -9.74
C GLY A 62 13.92 15.21 -8.24
N LEU A 63 13.85 14.18 -7.39
CA LEU A 63 14.13 14.32 -5.96
C LEU A 63 15.58 14.75 -5.73
N ARG A 64 15.77 15.61 -4.72
CA ARG A 64 17.08 16.17 -4.35
C ARG A 64 17.26 16.11 -2.85
N ARG A 65 18.53 16.06 -2.44
CA ARG A 65 18.92 16.17 -1.04
C ARG A 65 18.55 17.56 -0.50
N GLY A 66 18.15 17.60 0.76
CA GLY A 66 17.74 18.80 1.48
C GLY A 66 16.27 19.22 1.27
N LEU A 67 15.51 18.53 0.41
CA LEU A 67 14.07 18.75 0.29
C LEU A 67 13.37 18.41 1.60
N ASP A 68 12.38 19.23 1.95
CA ASP A 68 11.58 19.04 3.14
C ASP A 68 10.56 17.92 2.92
N VAL A 69 10.46 17.04 3.91
CA VAL A 69 9.57 15.89 3.93
C VAL A 69 8.69 15.99 5.16
N LYS A 70 7.38 15.96 4.97
CA LYS A 70 6.40 16.03 6.06
C LYS A 70 6.01 14.63 6.50
N ASP A 71 5.95 14.42 7.80
CA ASP A 71 5.33 13.25 8.38
C ASP A 71 3.80 13.43 8.45
N LEU A 72 3.06 12.47 7.90
CA LEU A 72 1.60 12.44 7.96
C LEU A 72 1.07 11.84 9.28
N GLU A 73 1.94 11.23 10.09
CA GLU A 73 1.62 10.62 11.40
C GLU A 73 0.63 9.44 11.32
N HIS A 74 0.37 8.94 10.11
CA HIS A 74 -0.45 7.78 9.83
C HIS A 74 0.11 6.99 8.64
N PRO A 75 -0.17 5.68 8.53
CA PRO A 75 0.21 4.89 7.37
C PRO A 75 -0.55 5.34 6.12
N ILE A 76 -0.22 4.76 4.96
CA ILE A 76 -1.01 4.96 3.75
C ILE A 76 -2.43 4.43 3.99
N GLU A 77 -3.43 5.28 3.72
CA GLU A 77 -4.84 4.95 3.85
C GLU A 77 -5.56 5.02 2.51
N VAL A 78 -6.41 4.04 2.25
CA VAL A 78 -7.15 3.92 0.98
C VAL A 78 -8.66 3.94 1.24
N PRO A 79 -9.46 4.47 0.31
CA PRO A 79 -10.91 4.48 0.43
C PRO A 79 -11.46 3.04 0.41
N VAL A 80 -12.48 2.80 1.22
CA VAL A 80 -13.16 1.49 1.32
C VAL A 80 -14.68 1.66 1.25
N GLY A 81 -15.40 0.55 1.21
CA GLY A 81 -16.86 0.54 1.15
C GLY A 81 -17.42 0.46 -0.27
N LYS A 82 -18.76 0.50 -0.37
CA LYS A 82 -19.49 0.22 -1.62
C LYS A 82 -19.22 1.24 -2.73
N ALA A 83 -18.87 2.49 -2.38
CA ALA A 83 -18.56 3.55 -3.34
C ALA A 83 -17.34 3.22 -4.22
N THR A 84 -16.44 2.35 -3.73
CA THR A 84 -15.24 1.93 -4.47
C THR A 84 -15.53 0.91 -5.57
N LEU A 85 -16.72 0.27 -5.58
CA LEU A 85 -17.05 -0.78 -6.54
C LEU A 85 -17.11 -0.24 -7.97
N GLY A 86 -16.36 -0.86 -8.87
CA GLY A 86 -16.30 -0.45 -10.29
C GLY A 86 -15.43 0.78 -10.56
N ARG A 87 -14.67 1.24 -9.55
CA ARG A 87 -13.64 2.29 -9.68
C ARG A 87 -12.26 1.67 -9.91
N ILE A 88 -11.36 2.42 -10.55
CA ILE A 88 -9.94 2.05 -10.65
C ILE A 88 -9.13 3.02 -9.79
N MET A 89 -8.36 2.48 -8.86
CA MET A 89 -7.55 3.24 -7.91
C MET A 89 -6.08 2.84 -8.01
N ASN A 90 -5.18 3.78 -7.73
CA ASN A 90 -3.76 3.47 -7.54
C ASN A 90 -3.48 2.98 -6.10
N VAL A 91 -2.23 2.65 -5.81
CA VAL A 91 -1.79 2.16 -4.49
C VAL A 91 -2.04 3.15 -3.34
N LEU A 92 -2.12 4.45 -3.64
CA LEU A 92 -2.39 5.53 -2.69
C LEU A 92 -3.90 5.76 -2.48
N GLY A 93 -4.75 4.95 -3.12
CA GLY A 93 -6.20 5.07 -3.05
C GLY A 93 -6.78 6.19 -3.92
N GLN A 94 -5.98 6.81 -4.79
CA GLN A 94 -6.45 7.89 -5.67
C GLN A 94 -7.13 7.31 -6.91
N PRO A 95 -8.28 7.85 -7.36
CA PRO A 95 -8.95 7.39 -8.57
C PRO A 95 -8.14 7.75 -9.82
N VAL A 96 -7.95 6.75 -10.71
CA VAL A 96 -7.23 6.91 -11.99
C VAL A 96 -8.11 6.59 -13.20
N ASP A 97 -9.42 6.44 -12.97
CA ASP A 97 -10.43 6.10 -13.99
C ASP A 97 -11.09 7.32 -14.64
N MET A 98 -10.65 8.54 -14.33
CA MET A 98 -11.21 9.80 -14.85
C MET A 98 -12.69 10.01 -14.53
N LYS A 99 -13.24 9.33 -13.52
CA LYS A 99 -14.65 9.46 -13.09
C LYS A 99 -14.86 10.43 -11.92
N GLY A 100 -13.88 11.27 -11.62
CA GLY A 100 -13.91 12.19 -10.47
C GLY A 100 -13.70 11.47 -9.14
N ASP A 101 -14.14 12.09 -8.05
CA ASP A 101 -13.95 11.56 -6.69
C ASP A 101 -14.74 10.27 -6.44
N ILE A 102 -14.31 9.47 -5.46
CA ILE A 102 -14.92 8.16 -5.16
C ILE A 102 -16.21 8.33 -4.34
N GLY A 103 -16.28 9.33 -3.47
CA GLY A 103 -17.42 9.53 -2.59
C GLY A 103 -17.44 8.50 -1.46
N GLU A 104 -16.26 8.09 -1.01
CA GLU A 104 -16.07 7.22 0.13
C GLU A 104 -16.50 7.90 1.44
N GLU A 105 -16.99 7.08 2.38
CA GLU A 105 -17.31 7.53 3.74
C GLU A 105 -16.16 7.22 4.70
N GLU A 106 -15.32 6.24 4.35
CA GLU A 106 -14.30 5.68 5.23
C GLU A 106 -13.01 5.39 4.46
N ARG A 107 -11.88 5.63 5.14
CA ARG A 107 -10.54 5.26 4.66
C ARG A 107 -9.89 4.35 5.68
N TRP A 108 -9.19 3.33 5.19
CA TRP A 108 -8.52 2.33 6.00
C TRP A 108 -7.03 2.29 5.72
N ALA A 109 -6.23 2.16 6.77
CA ALA A 109 -4.82 1.84 6.67
C ALA A 109 -4.60 0.52 5.93
N ILE A 110 -3.62 0.51 5.01
CA ILE A 110 -3.23 -0.68 4.25
C ILE A 110 -2.49 -1.71 5.13
N HIS A 111 -1.79 -1.24 6.16
CA HIS A 111 -1.11 -2.08 7.15
C HIS A 111 -2.04 -2.39 8.31
N ARG A 112 -2.28 -3.67 8.56
CA ARG A 112 -3.04 -4.16 9.72
C ARG A 112 -2.53 -5.52 10.16
N ALA A 113 -2.69 -5.83 11.44
CA ALA A 113 -2.43 -7.17 11.94
C ALA A 113 -3.33 -8.19 11.25
N ALA A 114 -2.81 -9.41 11.06
CA ALA A 114 -3.65 -10.53 10.67
C ALA A 114 -4.70 -10.81 11.77
N PRO A 115 -5.86 -11.38 11.41
CA PRO A 115 -6.83 -11.84 12.41
C PRO A 115 -6.17 -12.78 13.44
N SER A 116 -6.61 -12.67 14.68
CA SER A 116 -6.15 -13.52 15.77
C SER A 116 -6.61 -14.98 15.57
N TYR A 117 -5.96 -15.92 16.28
CA TYR A 117 -6.32 -17.34 16.17
C TYR A 117 -7.79 -17.62 16.54
N GLU A 118 -8.35 -16.86 17.49
CA GLU A 118 -9.74 -17.00 17.93
C GLU A 118 -10.75 -16.55 16.88
N GLU A 119 -10.35 -15.62 15.98
CA GLU A 119 -11.17 -15.13 14.88
C GLU A 119 -11.11 -16.03 13.64
N LEU A 120 -10.21 -17.01 13.61
CA LEU A 120 -10.08 -17.93 12.48
C LEU A 120 -11.26 -18.91 12.47
N SER A 121 -12.05 -18.85 11.39
CA SER A 121 -13.10 -19.82 11.13
C SER A 121 -12.57 -21.02 10.34
N SER A 122 -12.79 -22.23 10.84
CA SER A 122 -12.52 -23.48 10.12
C SER A 122 -13.73 -23.88 9.26
N SER A 123 -14.11 -23.04 8.28
CA SER A 123 -15.17 -23.40 7.34
C SER A 123 -14.64 -24.34 6.24
N GLN A 124 -15.38 -25.43 5.97
CA GLN A 124 -15.12 -26.37 4.87
C GLN A 124 -16.15 -26.22 3.73
N GLU A 125 -16.86 -25.09 3.67
CA GLU A 125 -17.81 -24.83 2.59
C GLU A 125 -17.09 -24.78 1.24
N LEU A 126 -17.65 -25.47 0.25
CA LEU A 126 -17.18 -25.38 -1.14
C LEU A 126 -17.75 -24.13 -1.80
N LEU A 127 -16.92 -23.47 -2.60
CA LEU A 127 -17.31 -22.40 -3.52
C LEU A 127 -17.49 -23.01 -4.91
N GLU A 128 -18.73 -23.25 -5.31
CA GLU A 128 -19.05 -23.72 -6.66
C GLU A 128 -18.74 -22.62 -7.70
N THR A 129 -17.92 -22.94 -8.69
CA THR A 129 -17.48 -21.98 -9.72
C THR A 129 -18.23 -22.12 -11.04
N GLY A 130 -18.83 -23.29 -11.30
CA GLY A 130 -19.40 -23.65 -12.60
C GLY A 130 -18.37 -24.12 -13.62
N ILE A 131 -17.08 -24.18 -13.25
CA ILE A 131 -16.00 -24.61 -14.14
C ILE A 131 -15.68 -26.08 -13.85
N LYS A 132 -16.07 -26.97 -14.77
CA LYS A 132 -15.98 -28.43 -14.61
C LYS A 132 -14.64 -28.93 -14.05
N VAL A 133 -13.52 -28.46 -14.61
CA VAL A 133 -12.19 -28.92 -14.18
C VAL A 133 -11.85 -28.46 -12.77
N ILE A 134 -12.30 -27.27 -12.36
CA ILE A 134 -12.10 -26.73 -11.02
C ILE A 134 -13.02 -27.49 -10.05
N ASP A 135 -14.32 -27.49 -10.31
CA ASP A 135 -15.30 -28.08 -9.38
C ASP A 135 -15.13 -29.59 -9.20
N LEU A 136 -14.61 -30.31 -10.20
CA LEU A 136 -14.39 -31.77 -10.12
C LEU A 136 -13.00 -32.15 -9.56
N MET A 137 -11.93 -31.49 -10.01
CA MET A 137 -10.56 -31.93 -9.70
C MET A 137 -9.92 -31.16 -8.55
N CYS A 138 -10.25 -29.87 -8.39
CA CYS A 138 -9.63 -28.99 -7.38
C CYS A 138 -10.66 -27.95 -6.90
N PRO A 139 -11.72 -28.38 -6.18
CA PRO A 139 -12.79 -27.50 -5.75
C PRO A 139 -12.27 -26.45 -4.76
N PHE A 140 -12.80 -25.23 -4.85
CA PHE A 140 -12.36 -24.13 -4.01
C PHE A 140 -13.07 -24.14 -2.66
N ALA A 141 -12.33 -23.89 -1.59
CA ALA A 141 -12.92 -23.61 -0.29
C ALA A 141 -13.38 -22.15 -0.23
N LYS A 142 -14.64 -21.91 0.13
CA LYS A 142 -15.21 -20.58 0.28
C LYS A 142 -14.55 -19.86 1.45
N GLY A 143 -14.02 -18.66 1.18
CA GLY A 143 -13.20 -17.92 2.15
C GLY A 143 -11.75 -18.42 2.27
N GLY A 144 -11.37 -19.44 1.49
CA GLY A 144 -10.00 -19.95 1.41
C GLY A 144 -9.11 -19.13 0.47
N LYS A 145 -7.82 -19.50 0.42
CA LYS A 145 -6.84 -18.93 -0.51
C LYS A 145 -6.66 -19.89 -1.69
N VAL A 146 -6.72 -19.35 -2.90
CA VAL A 146 -6.57 -20.10 -4.16
C VAL A 146 -5.40 -19.52 -4.95
N GLY A 147 -4.51 -20.38 -5.44
CA GLY A 147 -3.39 -19.98 -6.30
C GLY A 147 -3.59 -20.48 -7.73
N LEU A 148 -3.49 -19.58 -8.71
CA LEU A 148 -3.52 -19.93 -10.14
C LEU A 148 -2.09 -19.94 -10.71
N PHE A 149 -1.52 -21.13 -10.85
CA PHE A 149 -0.15 -21.31 -11.32
C PHE A 149 -0.10 -21.62 -12.82
N GLY A 150 0.83 -21.00 -13.53
CA GLY A 150 1.00 -21.21 -14.97
C GLY A 150 2.01 -20.25 -15.60
N GLY A 151 2.57 -20.65 -16.74
CA GLY A 151 3.51 -19.85 -17.53
C GLY A 151 2.85 -18.69 -18.28
N ALA A 152 3.62 -18.00 -19.12
CA ALA A 152 3.06 -17.00 -20.03
C ALA A 152 2.20 -17.67 -21.12
N GLY A 153 1.08 -17.04 -21.50
CA GLY A 153 0.23 -17.50 -22.61
C GLY A 153 -0.71 -18.67 -22.28
N VAL A 154 -0.75 -19.16 -21.04
CA VAL A 154 -1.60 -20.31 -20.65
C VAL A 154 -3.03 -19.92 -20.24
N GLY A 155 -3.43 -18.67 -20.45
CA GLY A 155 -4.80 -18.20 -20.16
C GLY A 155 -5.13 -18.00 -18.67
N LYS A 156 -4.19 -17.45 -17.89
CA LYS A 156 -4.43 -17.12 -16.47
C LYS A 156 -5.33 -15.88 -16.27
N LEU A 157 -5.36 -14.99 -17.27
CA LEU A 157 -6.11 -13.74 -17.30
C LEU A 157 -7.26 -13.86 -18.29
#